data_AF-A0A829HSD6-F1
#
_entry.id   AF-A0A829HSD6-F1
#
_cell.length_a   1.000
_cell.length_b   1.000
_cell.length_c   1.000
_cell.angle_alpha   90.00
_cell.angle_beta   90.00
_cell.angle_gamma   90.00
#
_symmetry.space_group_name_H-M   'P 1'
#
loop_
_entity.id
_entity.type
_entity.pdbx_description
1 polymer ?
#
loop_
_entity_poly.entity_id
_entity_poly.type
_entity_poly.pdbx_seq_one_letter_code
_entity_poly.pdbx_strand_id
1 'polypeptide(L)'
;MADQRLRVSTTALEQGARELRQHHRTIETAVTEIHRRAEALRSVWTGAAANDAATAWDDLRKALTSHLDALSEHAELLSKTATLHAHQEELTTQAIDSTNS
;
A
#
# COMPACT_ATOMS: atom_id res chain seq x y z
N MET A 1 -30.42 12.02 5.75
CA MET A 1 -29.57 10.83 5.94
C MET A 1 -28.74 10.68 4.68
N ALA A 2 -27.41 10.79 4.76
CA ALA A 2 -26.56 10.59 3.59
C ALA A 2 -26.77 9.17 3.06
N ASP A 3 -26.86 9.01 1.75
CA ASP A 3 -26.96 7.72 1.09
C ASP A 3 -25.68 6.93 1.41
N GLN A 4 -25.75 6.04 2.42
CA GLN A 4 -24.63 5.22 2.90
C GLN A 4 -24.38 3.99 2.01
N ARG A 5 -25.01 3.92 0.83
CA ARG A 5 -24.71 2.88 -0.14
C ARG A 5 -23.29 3.06 -0.64
N LEU A 6 -22.45 2.07 -0.37
CA LEU A 6 -21.13 1.95 -0.96
C LEU A 6 -21.27 2.04 -2.48
N ARG A 7 -20.66 3.05 -3.10
CA ARG A 7 -20.65 3.20 -4.56
C ARG A 7 -19.68 2.23 -5.25
N VAL A 8 -18.97 1.42 -4.46
CA VAL A 8 -17.94 0.47 -4.87
C VAL A 8 -18.24 -0.86 -4.17
N SER A 9 -18.08 -2.00 -4.85
CA SER A 9 -18.31 -3.31 -4.22
C SER A 9 -17.17 -3.66 -3.25
N THR A 10 -17.47 -4.47 -2.23
CA THR A 10 -16.47 -5.05 -1.32
C THR A 10 -15.35 -5.79 -2.09
N THR A 11 -15.72 -6.56 -3.12
CA THR A 11 -14.76 -7.23 -4.02
C THR A 11 -13.80 -6.26 -4.72
N ALA A 12 -14.29 -5.10 -5.17
CA ALA A 12 -13.44 -4.09 -5.80
C ALA A 12 -12.48 -3.44 -4.81
N LEU A 13 -12.91 -3.22 -3.55
CA LEU A 13 -12.03 -2.73 -2.48
C LEU A 13 -10.93 -3.74 -2.15
N GLU A 14 -11.26 -5.02 -2.03
CA GLU A 14 -10.28 -6.08 -1.79
C GLU A 14 -9.30 -6.22 -2.95
N GLN A 15 -9.78 -6.11 -4.19
CA GLN A 15 -8.92 -6.12 -5.38
C GLN A 15 -7.93 -4.95 -5.34
N GLY A 16 -8.41 -3.72 -5.09
CA GLY A 16 -7.55 -2.56 -4.94
C GLY A 16 -6.50 -2.75 -3.85
N ALA A 17 -6.88 -3.31 -2.69
CA ALA A 17 -5.93 -3.61 -1.62
C ALA A 17 -4.84 -4.62 -2.05
N ARG A 18 -5.21 -5.65 -2.81
CA ARG A 18 -4.26 -6.65 -3.34
C ARG A 18 -3.29 -6.01 -4.34
N GLU A 19 -3.79 -5.17 -5.25
CA GLU A 19 -2.98 -4.47 -6.25
C GLU A 19 -1.98 -3.50 -5.58
N LEU A 20 -2.42 -2.72 -4.59
CA LEU A 20 -1.53 -1.84 -3.83
C LEU A 20 -0.43 -2.62 -3.08
N ARG A 21 -0.77 -3.76 -2.45
CA ARG A 21 0.24 -4.64 -1.82
C ARG A 21 1.22 -5.23 -2.83
N GLN A 22 0.76 -5.53 -4.04
CA GLN A 22 1.62 -6.02 -5.11
C GLN A 22 2.61 -4.93 -5.57
N HIS A 23 2.13 -3.70 -5.75
CA HIS A 23 2.98 -2.57 -6.08
C HIS A 23 3.99 -2.24 -4.97
N HIS A 24 3.54 -2.26 -3.71
CA HIS A 24 4.42 -2.13 -2.54
C HIS A 24 5.61 -3.10 -2.62
N ARG A 25 5.33 -4.40 -2.73
CA ARG A 25 6.40 -5.43 -2.80
C ARG A 25 7.34 -5.23 -3.99
N THR A 26 6.80 -4.81 -5.13
CA THR A 26 7.59 -4.59 -6.35
C THR A 26 8.57 -3.42 -6.16
N ILE A 27 8.08 -2.30 -5.62
CA ILE A 27 8.89 -1.11 -5.37
C ILE A 27 9.91 -1.39 -4.25
N GLU A 28 9.50 -2.03 -3.17
CA GLU A 28 10.37 -2.42 -2.05
C GLU A 28 11.54 -3.27 -2.54
N THR A 29 11.26 -4.32 -3.33
CA THR A 29 12.29 -5.18 -3.92
C THR A 29 13.28 -4.39 -4.77
N ALA A 30 12.78 -3.48 -5.60
CA ALA A 30 13.64 -2.63 -6.44
C ALA A 30 14.51 -1.68 -5.60
N VAL A 31 13.94 -1.03 -4.59
CA VAL A 31 14.66 -0.12 -3.68
C VAL A 31 15.76 -0.86 -2.94
N THR A 32 15.47 -2.04 -2.38
CA THR A 32 16.45 -2.88 -1.69
C THR A 32 17.60 -3.27 -2.60
N GLU A 33 17.31 -3.70 -3.83
CA GLU A 33 18.36 -4.11 -4.77
C GLU A 33 19.22 -2.92 -5.24
N ILE A 34 18.61 -1.77 -5.51
CA ILE A 34 19.37 -0.55 -5.86
C ILE A 34 20.23 -0.12 -4.67
N HIS A 35 19.71 -0.17 -3.44
CA HIS A 35 20.46 0.18 -2.23
C HIS A 35 21.72 -0.67 -2.09
N ARG A 36 21.57 -2.00 -2.20
CA ARG A 36 22.66 -2.96 -2.14
C ARG A 36 23.76 -2.66 -3.19
N ARG A 37 23.35 -2.32 -4.42
CA ARG A 37 24.29 -1.96 -5.49
C ARG A 37 24.97 -0.61 -5.25
N ALA A 38 24.24 0.36 -4.72
CA ALA A 38 24.78 1.67 -4.36
C ALA A 38 25.83 1.55 -3.25
N GLU A 39 25.59 0.72 -2.23
CA GLU A 39 26.57 0.43 -1.18
C GLU A 39 27.83 -0.25 -1.73
N ALA A 40 27.67 -1.23 -2.62
CA ALA A 40 28.80 -1.86 -3.29
C ALA A 40 29.62 -0.84 -4.10
N LEU A 41 28.96 0.06 -4.83
CA LEU A 41 29.61 1.10 -5.62
C LEU A 41 30.36 2.12 -4.75
N ARG A 42 29.79 2.51 -3.59
CA ARG A 42 30.44 3.43 -2.63
C ARG A 42 31.79 2.92 -2.11
N SER A 43 32.02 1.61 -2.12
CA SER A 43 33.30 1.03 -1.69
C SER A 43 34.45 1.27 -2.67
N VAL A 44 34.14 1.55 -3.94
CA VAL A 44 35.14 1.68 -5.03
C VAL A 44 35.08 3.03 -5.75
N TRP A 45 33.97 3.77 -5.63
CA TRP A 45 33.78 5.07 -6.25
C TRP A 45 33.87 6.18 -5.21
N THR A 46 34.89 7.03 -5.33
CA THR A 46 35.18 8.13 -4.39
C THR A 46 35.27 9.49 -5.12
N GLY A 47 35.24 10.58 -4.35
CA GLY A 47 35.29 11.95 -4.86
C GLY A 47 33.93 12.66 -4.82
N ALA A 48 33.92 13.93 -5.24
CA ALA A 48 32.73 14.80 -5.13
C ALA A 48 31.50 14.22 -5.85
N ALA A 49 31.66 13.72 -7.08
CA ALA A 49 30.57 13.11 -7.84
C ALA A 49 29.97 11.86 -7.15
N ALA A 50 30.81 11.08 -6.45
CA ALA A 50 30.34 9.92 -5.68
C ALA A 50 29.49 10.37 -4.47
N ASN A 51 29.90 11.46 -3.81
CA ASN A 51 29.14 12.04 -2.69
C ASN A 51 27.80 12.62 -3.16
N ASP A 52 27.78 13.31 -4.30
CA ASP A 52 26.55 13.87 -4.88
C ASP A 52 25.57 12.74 -5.25
N ALA A 53 26.06 11.67 -5.89
CA ALA A 53 25.24 10.52 -6.21
C ALA A 53 24.73 9.77 -4.97
N ALA A 54 25.56 9.63 -3.93
CA ALA A 54 25.13 9.03 -2.66
C ALA A 54 24.03 9.86 -1.98
N THR A 55 24.16 11.17 -1.99
CA THR A 55 23.16 12.11 -1.45
C THR A 55 21.84 12.00 -2.23
N ALA A 56 21.91 12.07 -3.56
CA ALA A 56 20.73 11.93 -4.42
C ALA A 56 20.03 10.57 -4.23
N TRP A 57 20.81 9.49 -4.06
CA TRP A 57 20.25 8.17 -3.78
C TRP A 57 19.56 8.11 -2.41
N ASP A 58 20.16 8.66 -1.36
CA ASP A 58 19.54 8.66 -0.03
C ASP A 58 18.24 9.47 0.01
N ASP A 59 18.17 10.60 -0.68
CA ASP A 59 16.95 11.40 -0.77
C ASP A 59 15.86 10.68 -1.57
N LEU A 60 16.21 10.07 -2.71
CA LEU A 60 15.27 9.24 -3.48
C LEU A 60 14.77 8.05 -2.65
N ARG A 61 15.66 7.37 -1.93
CA ARG A 61 15.30 6.23 -1.07
C ARG A 61 14.31 6.64 0.02
N LYS A 62 14.53 7.76 0.70
CA LYS A 62 13.58 8.28 1.70
C LYS A 62 12.21 8.55 1.09
N ALA A 63 12.15 9.19 -0.07
CA ALA A 63 10.90 9.47 -0.76
C ALA A 63 10.17 8.16 -1.15
N LEU A 64 10.90 7.16 -1.64
CA LEU A 64 10.33 5.86 -2.00
C LEU A 64 9.85 5.09 -0.77
N THR A 65 10.57 5.12 0.36
CA THR A 65 10.12 4.51 1.61
C THR A 65 8.81 5.15 2.10
N SER A 66 8.72 6.48 2.09
CA SER A 66 7.45 7.16 2.44
C SER A 66 6.31 6.79 1.50
N HIS A 67 6.59 6.58 0.20
CA HIS A 67 5.58 6.13 -0.75
C HIS A 67 5.13 4.68 -0.47
N LEU A 68 6.05 3.80 -0.08
CA LEU A 68 5.73 2.43 0.36
C LEU A 68 4.79 2.45 1.57
N ASP A 69 5.08 3.28 2.57
CA ASP A 69 4.22 3.43 3.75
C ASP A 69 2.79 3.83 3.33
N ALA A 70 2.66 4.82 2.44
CA ALA A 70 1.36 5.26 1.94
C ALA A 70 0.60 4.15 1.16
N LEU A 71 1.31 3.34 0.36
CA LEU A 71 0.69 2.19 -0.33
C LEU A 71 0.17 1.16 0.67
N SER A 72 0.92 0.90 1.75
CA SER A 72 0.52 -0.01 2.82
C SER A 72 -0.70 0.50 3.57
N GLU A 73 -0.70 1.78 3.97
CA GLU A 73 -1.82 2.43 4.66
C GLU A 73 -3.10 2.40 3.82
N HIS A 74 -3.02 2.74 2.53
CA HIS A 74 -4.17 2.68 1.63
C HIS A 74 -4.69 1.25 1.44
N ALA A 75 -3.81 0.27 1.31
CA ALA A 75 -4.22 -1.13 1.19
C ALA A 75 -4.93 -1.63 2.47
N GLU A 76 -4.44 -1.20 3.64
CA GLU A 76 -5.05 -1.51 4.92
C GLU A 76 -6.42 -0.85 5.05
N LEU A 77 -6.56 0.43 4.67
CA LEU A 77 -7.82 1.15 4.68
C LEU A 77 -8.86 0.45 3.79
N LEU A 78 -8.51 0.12 2.55
CA LEU A 78 -9.41 -0.59 1.63
C LEU A 78 -9.85 -1.95 2.20
N SER A 79 -8.93 -2.69 2.83
CA SER A 79 -9.25 -3.98 3.46
C SER A 79 -10.21 -3.80 4.64
N LYS A 80 -9.94 -2.83 5.51
CA LYS A 80 -10.80 -2.49 6.66
C LYS A 80 -12.20 -2.08 6.22
N THR A 81 -12.30 -1.25 5.19
CA THR A 81 -13.58 -0.83 4.61
C THR A 81 -14.35 -2.01 4.04
N ALA A 82 -13.68 -2.91 3.29
CA ALA A 82 -14.31 -4.11 2.76
C ALA A 82 -14.89 -5.00 3.88
N THR A 83 -14.10 -5.26 4.94
CA THR A 83 -14.54 -6.07 6.09
C THR A 83 -15.72 -5.44 6.83
N LEU A 84 -15.68 -4.12 7.07
CA LEU A 84 -16.76 -3.42 7.76
C LEU A 84 -18.08 -3.51 6.98
N HIS A 85 -18.04 -3.35 5.66
CA HIS A 85 -19.24 -3.43 4.85
C HIS A 85 -19.77 -4.86 4.68
N ALA A 86 -18.89 -5.86 4.54
CA ALA A 86 -19.31 -7.27 4.53
C ALA A 86 -20.04 -7.65 5.83
N HIS A 87 -19.53 -7.20 6.98
CA HIS A 87 -20.19 -7.41 8.27
C HIS A 87 -21.54 -6.68 8.38
N GLN A 88 -21.68 -5.48 7.81
CA GLN A 88 -22.96 -4.76 7.77
C GLN A 88 -24.00 -5.47 6.90
N GLU A 89 -23.59 -6.00 5.75
CA GLU A 89 -24.46 -6.80 4.86
C GLU A 89 -24.92 -8.10 5.54
N GLU A 90 -24.03 -8.77 6.27
CA GLU A 90 -24.38 -9.99 7.02
C GLU A 90 -25.39 -9.70 8.14
N LEU A 91 -25.15 -8.67 8.96
CA LEU A 91 -26.08 -8.27 10.03
C LEU A 91 -27.46 -7.87 9.50
N THR A 92 -27.50 -7.14 8.38
CA THR A 92 -28.77 -6.71 7.79
C THR A 92 -29.53 -7.91 7.21
N THR A 93 -28.85 -8.86 6.58
CA THR A 93 -29.46 -10.11 6.09
C THR A 93 -30.06 -10.92 7.24
N GLN A 94 -29.30 -11.15 8.31
CA GLN A 94 -29.78 -11.88 9.49
C GLN A 94 -30.98 -11.20 10.16
N ALA A 95 -30.98 -9.87 10.24
CA ALA A 95 -32.11 -9.11 10.81
C ALA A 95 -33.39 -9.23 9.97
N ILE A 96 -33.27 -9.22 8.63
CA ILE A 96 -34.41 -9.41 7.72
C ILE A 96 -34.97 -10.81 7.87
N ASP A 97 -34.12 -11.84 7.86
CA ASP A 97 -34.53 -13.24 7.99
C ASP A 97 -35.22 -13.50 9.34
N SER A 98 -34.72 -12.89 10.41
CA SER A 98 -35.30 -12.98 11.76
C SER A 98 -36.65 -12.25 11.90
N THR A 99 -36.93 -11.26 11.06
CA THR A 99 -38.20 -10.51 11.08
C THR A 99 -39.27 -11.18 10.22
N ASN A 100 -38.86 -11.98 9.22
CA ASN A 100 -39.74 -12.71 8.32
C ASN A 100 -40.05 -14.16 8.77
N SER A 101 -39.47 -14.61 9.90
CA SER A 101 -39.72 -15.92 10.54
C SER A 101 -40.67 -15.77 11.73
#